data_AF-A0A059JAH5-F1
#
_entry.id   AF-A0A059JAH5-F1
#
_cell.length_a   1.000
_cell.length_b   1.000
_cell.length_c   1.000
_cell.angle_alpha   90.00
_cell.angle_beta   90.00
_cell.angle_gamma   90.00
#
_symmetry.space_group_name_H-M   'P 1'
#
loop_
_entity.id
_entity.type
_entity.pdbx_description
1 polymer ?
#
loop_
_entity_poly.entity_id
_entity_poly.type
_entity_poly.pdbx_seq_one_letter_code
_entity_poly.pdbx_strand_id
1 'polypeptide(L)'
;MGNTGSTHKISAQDKAILDLKNQRDKLHQYQKRITVLTDRETEIAKQCLARNDRPRALLALRRKKYQQSLLEKTDLQLEQLEKLTGSVEFALVQKDILFGLSQGNKVLQAIHREMGGIEGVEKLMGETEEARAYQEEITQLLKGQISNQDEEEVEDELEKLELQVTNGVKLPSAPTTTLENEVEQAQEAEPARAPARVREPIAE
;
A
#
# COMPACT_ATOMS: atom_id res chain seq x y z
N MET A 1 -14.56 36.67 25.47
CA MET A 1 -14.10 35.33 25.06
C MET A 1 -14.94 34.90 23.87
N GLY A 2 -14.34 34.71 22.69
CA GLY A 2 -15.05 34.11 21.56
C GLY A 2 -14.88 34.88 20.24
N ASN A 3 -14.54 34.09 19.22
CA ASN A 3 -14.65 34.40 17.79
C ASN A 3 -13.43 35.00 17.07
N THR A 4 -12.26 34.38 17.21
CA THR A 4 -11.29 34.37 16.10
C THR A 4 -11.70 33.25 15.13
N GLY A 5 -12.60 33.57 14.19
CA GLY A 5 -12.89 32.67 13.08
C GLY A 5 -11.58 32.35 12.38
N SER A 6 -11.13 31.10 12.45
CA SER A 6 -9.98 30.61 11.70
C SER A 6 -10.36 30.59 10.23
N THR A 7 -10.20 31.72 9.55
CA THR A 7 -10.31 31.79 8.10
C THR A 7 -9.18 30.93 7.54
N HIS A 8 -9.48 29.70 7.13
CA HIS A 8 -8.54 28.90 6.35
C HIS A 8 -8.09 29.74 5.16
N LYS A 9 -6.84 30.23 5.21
CA LYS A 9 -6.27 31.02 4.13
C LYS A 9 -6.10 30.07 2.95
N ILE A 10 -6.94 30.26 1.92
CA ILE A 10 -6.88 29.51 0.67
C ILE A 10 -5.43 29.56 0.16
N SER A 11 -4.79 28.41 0.06
CA SER A 11 -3.41 28.33 -0.41
C SER A 11 -3.33 28.71 -1.89
N ALA A 12 -2.16 29.15 -2.35
CA ALA A 12 -1.91 29.30 -3.78
C ALA A 12 -2.12 27.97 -4.54
N GLN A 13 -1.89 26.84 -3.86
CA GLN A 13 -2.15 25.49 -4.38
C GLN A 13 -3.64 25.25 -4.60
N ASP A 14 -4.49 25.61 -3.63
CA ASP A 14 -5.93 25.41 -3.72
C ASP A 14 -6.54 26.25 -4.85
N LYS A 15 -6.03 27.47 -5.07
CA LYS A 15 -6.42 28.31 -6.22
C LYS A 15 -6.04 27.65 -7.54
N ALA A 16 -4.83 27.13 -7.65
CA ALA A 16 -4.37 26.44 -8.86
C ALA A 16 -5.21 25.18 -9.17
N ILE A 17 -5.57 24.39 -8.14
CA ILE A 17 -6.44 23.22 -8.29
C ILE A 17 -7.84 23.64 -8.74
N LEU A 18 -8.38 24.71 -8.14
CA LEU A 18 -9.67 25.26 -8.54
C LEU A 18 -9.65 25.72 -10.01
N ASP A 19 -8.60 26.40 -10.44
CA ASP A 19 -8.45 26.86 -11.82
C ASP A 19 -8.39 25.69 -12.81
N LEU A 20 -7.68 24.61 -12.49
CA LEU A 20 -7.66 23.38 -13.30
C LEU A 20 -9.05 22.74 -13.40
N LYS A 21 -9.77 22.63 -12.27
CA LYS A 21 -11.15 22.10 -12.25
C LYS A 21 -12.12 22.97 -13.05
N ASN A 22 -11.99 24.30 -12.93
CA ASN A 22 -12.76 25.26 -13.73
C ASN A 22 -12.47 25.13 -15.23
N GLN A 23 -11.21 24.90 -15.61
CA GLN A 23 -10.84 24.68 -17.02
C GLN A 23 -11.45 23.39 -17.58
N ARG A 24 -11.38 22.29 -16.81
CA ARG A 24 -12.04 21.03 -17.19
C ARG A 24 -13.54 21.23 -17.42
N ASP A 25 -14.22 21.91 -16.50
CA ASP A 25 -15.66 22.14 -16.61
C ASP A 25 -16.01 23.03 -17.82
N LYS A 26 -15.19 24.04 -18.13
CA LYS A 26 -15.32 24.85 -19.35
C LYS A 26 -15.13 24.02 -20.62
N LEU A 27 -14.18 23.08 -20.65
CA LEU A 27 -13.98 22.20 -21.79
C LEU A 27 -15.17 21.24 -21.98
N HIS A 28 -15.75 20.69 -20.91
CA HIS A 28 -16.99 19.91 -21.01
C HIS A 28 -18.15 20.73 -21.57
N GLN A 29 -18.30 21.99 -21.14
CA GLN A 29 -19.31 22.88 -21.70
C GLN A 29 -19.06 23.16 -23.18
N TYR A 30 -17.80 23.32 -23.59
CA TYR A 30 -17.43 23.53 -24.98
C TYR A 30 -17.71 22.29 -25.84
N GLN A 31 -17.37 21.10 -25.34
CA GLN A 31 -17.67 19.81 -25.96
C GLN A 31 -19.19 19.65 -26.20
N LYS A 32 -20.03 19.97 -25.20
CA LYS A 32 -21.50 19.98 -25.33
C LYS A 32 -22.00 20.98 -26.37
N ARG A 33 -21.35 22.14 -26.51
CA ARG A 33 -21.73 23.13 -27.54
C ARG A 33 -21.34 22.64 -28.94
N ILE A 34 -20.15 22.07 -29.12
CA ILE A 34 -19.69 21.56 -30.42
C ILE A 34 -20.54 20.38 -30.89
N THR A 35 -20.92 19.47 -30.00
CA THR A 35 -21.78 18.32 -30.35
C THR A 35 -23.12 18.79 -30.92
N VAL A 36 -23.80 19.74 -30.24
CA VAL A 36 -25.04 20.35 -30.74
C VAL A 36 -24.84 21.05 -32.10
N LEU A 37 -23.71 21.74 -32.31
CA LEU A 37 -23.41 22.37 -33.60
C LEU A 37 -23.17 21.32 -34.70
N THR A 38 -22.47 20.24 -34.38
CA THR A 38 -22.17 19.15 -35.31
C THR A 38 -23.48 18.48 -35.76
N ASP A 39 -24.41 18.24 -34.84
CA ASP A 39 -25.73 17.67 -35.13
C ASP A 39 -26.53 18.59 -36.07
N ARG A 40 -26.57 19.90 -35.79
CA ARG A 40 -27.20 20.89 -36.68
C ARG A 40 -26.57 20.90 -38.07
N GLU A 41 -25.24 20.80 -38.17
CA GLU A 41 -24.58 20.72 -39.48
C GLU A 41 -24.94 19.43 -40.23
N THR A 42 -25.18 18.33 -39.53
CA THR A 42 -25.69 17.10 -40.15
C THR A 42 -27.11 17.28 -40.71
N GLU A 43 -27.98 17.99 -39.99
CA GLU A 43 -29.34 18.29 -40.42
C GLU A 43 -29.33 19.21 -41.64
N ILE A 44 -28.52 20.27 -41.62
CA ILE A 44 -28.35 21.19 -42.75
C ILE A 44 -27.82 20.43 -43.97
N ALA A 45 -26.85 19.52 -43.80
CA ALA A 45 -26.35 18.69 -44.88
C ALA A 45 -27.46 17.81 -45.48
N LYS A 46 -28.29 17.17 -44.65
CA LYS A 46 -29.46 16.38 -45.10
C LYS A 46 -30.47 17.22 -45.87
N GLN A 47 -30.79 18.42 -45.37
CA GLN A 47 -31.73 19.34 -46.02
C GLN A 47 -31.20 19.85 -47.37
N CYS A 48 -29.92 20.18 -47.47
CA CYS A 48 -29.29 20.59 -48.73
C CYS A 48 -29.27 19.45 -49.76
N LEU A 49 -29.06 18.20 -49.32
CA LEU A 49 -29.15 17.02 -50.20
C LEU A 49 -30.58 16.81 -50.72
N ALA A 50 -31.60 16.98 -49.87
CA ALA A 50 -33.00 16.89 -50.28
C ALA A 50 -33.39 17.95 -51.32
N ARG A 51 -32.74 19.12 -51.29
CA ARG A 51 -32.93 20.21 -52.27
C ARG A 51 -32.03 20.08 -53.52
N ASN A 52 -31.28 19.00 -53.65
CA ASN A 52 -30.26 18.77 -54.70
C ASN A 52 -29.12 19.81 -54.76
N ASP A 53 -28.93 20.60 -53.69
CA ASP A 53 -27.86 21.60 -53.58
C ASP A 53 -26.53 20.95 -53.11
N ARG A 54 -25.89 20.21 -54.01
CA ARG A 54 -24.59 19.55 -53.77
C ARG A 54 -23.46 20.46 -53.24
N PRO A 55 -23.22 21.69 -53.76
CA PRO A 55 -22.11 22.51 -53.27
C PRO A 55 -22.29 22.96 -51.83
N ARG A 56 -23.53 23.27 -51.41
CA ARG A 56 -23.84 23.63 -50.01
C ARG A 56 -23.74 22.44 -49.07
N ALA A 57 -24.17 21.25 -49.51
CA ALA A 57 -24.01 20.03 -48.74
C ALA A 57 -22.52 19.69 -48.48
N LEU A 58 -21.66 19.83 -49.49
CA LEU A 58 -20.21 19.62 -49.34
C LEU A 58 -19.58 20.61 -48.35
N LEU A 59 -20.00 21.88 -48.36
CA LEU A 59 -19.51 22.88 -47.42
C LEU A 59 -19.91 22.53 -45.97
N ALA A 60 -21.16 22.12 -45.75
CA ALA A 60 -21.64 21.68 -44.43
C ALA A 60 -20.86 20.47 -43.92
N LEU A 61 -20.58 19.48 -44.78
CA LEU A 61 -19.78 18.31 -44.41
C LEU A 61 -18.31 18.66 -44.08
N ARG A 62 -17.71 19.63 -44.78
CA ARG A 62 -16.36 20.11 -44.45
C ARG A 62 -16.31 20.80 -43.09
N ARG A 63 -17.30 21.63 -42.78
CA ARG A 63 -17.43 22.25 -41.45
C ARG A 63 -17.62 21.20 -40.36
N LYS A 64 -18.44 20.18 -40.62
CA LYS A 64 -18.67 19.07 -39.70
C LYS A 64 -17.37 18.35 -39.38
N LYS A 65 -16.57 18.02 -40.41
CA LYS A 65 -15.28 17.35 -40.24
C LYS A 65 -14.28 18.20 -39.44
N TYR A 66 -14.28 19.52 -39.65
CA TYR A 66 -13.46 20.44 -38.88
C TYR A 66 -13.89 20.48 -37.39
N GLN A 67 -15.19 20.52 -37.11
CA GLN A 67 -15.74 20.47 -35.76
C GLN A 67 -15.42 19.14 -35.06
N GLN A 68 -15.49 18.02 -35.78
CA GLN A 68 -15.09 16.71 -35.25
C GLN A 68 -13.61 16.67 -34.87
N SER A 69 -12.71 17.21 -35.70
CA SER A 69 -11.29 17.30 -35.36
C SER A 69 -11.03 18.22 -34.16
N LEU A 70 -11.82 19.29 -33.99
CA LEU A 70 -11.76 20.13 -32.80
C LEU A 70 -12.25 19.39 -31.54
N LEU A 71 -13.29 18.56 -31.68
CA LEU A 71 -13.81 17.73 -30.60
C LEU A 71 -12.75 16.71 -30.16
N GLU A 72 -12.12 16.00 -31.10
CA GLU A 72 -11.02 15.05 -30.81
C GLU A 72 -9.86 15.72 -30.05
N LYS A 73 -9.46 16.94 -30.46
CA LYS A 73 -8.42 17.71 -29.76
C LYS A 73 -8.86 18.12 -28.35
N THR A 74 -10.14 18.47 -28.19
CA THR A 74 -10.71 18.84 -26.89
C THR A 74 -10.73 17.64 -25.95
N ASP A 75 -11.10 16.46 -26.45
CA ASP A 75 -11.11 15.22 -25.67
C ASP A 75 -9.70 14.84 -25.19
N LEU A 76 -8.69 14.97 -26.08
CA LEU A 76 -7.29 14.76 -25.71
C LEU A 76 -6.84 15.73 -24.60
N GLN A 77 -7.20 17.01 -24.71
CA GLN A 77 -6.87 18.02 -23.70
C GLN A 77 -7.58 17.73 -22.36
N LEU A 78 -8.81 17.21 -22.42
CA LEU A 78 -9.57 16.83 -21.25
C LEU A 78 -8.93 15.65 -20.51
N GLU A 79 -8.52 14.62 -21.25
CA GLU A 79 -7.76 13.48 -20.71
C GLU A 79 -6.45 13.94 -20.06
N GLN A 80 -5.73 14.87 -20.69
CA GLN A 80 -4.51 15.46 -20.12
C GLN A 80 -4.79 16.20 -18.79
N LEU A 81 -5.87 16.97 -18.71
CA LEU A 81 -6.26 17.66 -17.48
C LEU A 81 -6.70 16.71 -16.36
N GLU A 82 -7.38 15.62 -16.70
CA GLU A 82 -7.76 14.59 -15.73
C GLU A 82 -6.52 13.89 -15.17
N LYS A 83 -5.57 13.50 -16.02
CA LYS A 83 -4.27 12.94 -15.59
C LYS A 83 -3.49 13.90 -14.70
N LEU A 84 -3.45 15.19 -15.07
CA LEU A 84 -2.78 16.21 -14.27
C LEU A 84 -3.46 16.38 -12.91
N THR A 85 -4.79 16.44 -12.88
CA THR A 85 -5.57 16.60 -11.64
C THR A 85 -5.34 15.41 -10.71
N GLY A 86 -5.41 14.18 -11.23
CA GLY A 86 -5.12 12.98 -10.45
C GLY A 86 -3.69 12.94 -9.91
N SER A 87 -2.72 13.39 -10.72
CA SER A 87 -1.32 13.49 -10.28
C SER A 87 -1.13 14.50 -9.14
N VAL A 88 -1.83 15.64 -9.20
CA VAL A 88 -1.79 16.66 -8.14
C VAL A 88 -2.46 16.15 -6.86
N GLU A 89 -3.61 15.49 -6.98
CA GLU A 89 -4.31 14.89 -5.82
C GLU A 89 -3.45 13.81 -5.17
N PHE A 90 -2.78 12.96 -5.95
CA PHE A 90 -1.81 12.00 -5.44
C PHE A 90 -0.62 12.66 -4.74
N ALA A 91 -0.07 13.74 -5.31
CA ALA A 91 1.04 14.47 -4.69
C ALA A 91 0.63 15.13 -3.35
N LEU A 92 -0.62 15.58 -3.22
CA LEU A 92 -1.14 16.08 -1.94
C LEU A 92 -1.19 14.97 -0.88
N VAL A 93 -1.71 13.79 -1.24
CA VAL A 93 -1.71 12.63 -0.34
C VAL A 93 -0.28 12.22 0.03
N GLN A 94 0.65 12.22 -0.93
CA GLN A 94 2.05 11.89 -0.69
C GLN A 94 2.72 12.87 0.29
N LYS A 95 2.39 14.16 0.20
CA LYS A 95 2.85 15.17 1.17
C LYS A 95 2.36 14.82 2.59
N ASP A 96 1.10 14.44 2.74
CA ASP A 96 0.54 14.11 4.05
C ASP A 96 1.15 12.83 4.63
N ILE A 97 1.40 11.82 3.80
CA ILE A 97 2.12 10.60 4.19
C ILE A 97 3.55 10.95 4.65
N LEU A 98 4.27 11.79 3.91
CA LEU A 98 5.61 12.25 4.30
C LEU A 98 5.60 13.00 5.63
N PHE A 99 4.60 13.85 5.83
CA PHE A 99 4.44 14.57 7.10
C PHE A 99 4.17 13.58 8.25
N GLY A 100 3.28 12.60 8.07
CA GLY A 100 3.03 11.54 9.03
C GLY A 100 4.28 10.72 9.36
N LEU A 101 5.05 10.31 8.34
CA LEU A 101 6.31 9.59 8.53
C LEU A 101 7.33 10.44 9.30
N SER A 102 7.43 11.75 9.00
CA SER A 102 8.32 12.65 9.71
C SER A 102 7.96 12.81 11.19
N GLN A 103 6.66 12.84 11.51
CA GLN A 103 6.18 12.87 12.89
C GLN A 103 6.45 11.54 13.60
N GLY A 104 6.17 10.41 12.95
CA GLY A 104 6.49 9.08 13.48
C GLY A 104 7.98 8.94 13.78
N ASN A 105 8.85 9.43 12.90
CA ASN A 105 10.30 9.42 13.12
C ASN A 105 10.70 10.31 14.31
N LYS A 106 10.09 11.50 14.46
CA LYS A 106 10.33 12.36 15.66
C LYS A 106 9.90 11.68 16.95
N VAL A 107 8.75 10.99 16.97
CA VAL A 107 8.28 10.23 18.14
C VAL A 107 9.23 9.08 18.43
N LEU A 108 9.65 8.32 17.42
CA LEU A 108 10.61 7.24 17.59
C LEU A 108 11.95 7.75 18.13
N GLN A 109 12.44 8.90 17.65
CA GLN A 109 13.64 9.54 18.18
C GLN A 109 13.47 9.99 19.63
N ALA A 110 12.29 10.46 20.03
CA ALA A 110 12.00 10.80 21.42
C ALA A 110 12.01 9.55 22.31
N ILE A 111 11.35 8.47 21.89
CA ILE A 111 11.36 7.17 22.59
C ILE A 111 12.79 6.65 22.70
N HIS A 112 13.57 6.67 21.62
CA HIS A 112 14.96 6.24 21.65
C HIS A 112 15.80 7.08 22.63
N ARG A 113 15.54 8.39 22.72
CA ARG A 113 16.23 9.26 23.69
C ARG A 113 15.81 8.95 25.14
N GLU A 114 14.54 8.67 25.38
CA GLU A 114 14.02 8.28 26.71
C GLU A 114 14.52 6.90 27.14
N MET A 115 14.69 5.96 26.20
CA MET A 115 15.28 4.64 26.44
C MET A 115 16.82 4.67 26.61
N GLY A 116 17.42 5.86 26.68
CA GLY A 116 18.86 6.05 26.88
C GLY A 116 19.71 6.03 25.61
N GLY A 117 19.09 5.98 24.42
CA GLY A 117 19.80 5.97 23.14
C GLY A 117 20.69 4.75 22.97
N ILE A 118 21.83 4.91 22.30
CA ILE A 118 22.83 3.84 22.13
C ILE A 118 23.51 3.53 23.48
N GLU A 119 23.80 4.55 24.29
CA GLU A 119 24.44 4.38 25.60
C GLU A 119 23.56 3.59 26.59
N GLY A 120 22.23 3.80 26.56
CA GLY A 120 21.29 3.03 27.38
C GLY A 120 21.23 1.56 26.98
N VAL A 121 21.30 1.28 25.68
CA VAL A 121 21.35 -0.11 25.18
C VAL A 121 22.72 -0.75 25.48
N GLU A 122 23.83 -0.03 25.32
CA GLU A 122 25.18 -0.52 25.68
C GLU A 122 25.30 -0.75 27.19
N LYS A 123 24.78 0.14 28.04
CA LYS A 123 24.78 -0.04 29.49
C LYS A 123 23.93 -1.22 29.91
N LEU A 124 22.77 -1.41 29.30
CA LEU A 124 21.89 -2.54 29.60
C LEU A 124 22.51 -3.86 29.13
N MET A 125 23.18 -3.90 27.97
CA MET A 125 23.99 -5.06 27.57
C MET A 125 25.12 -5.35 28.56
N GLY A 126 25.88 -4.33 28.97
CA GLY A 126 26.95 -4.48 29.96
C GLY A 126 26.45 -4.99 31.31
N GLU A 127 25.37 -4.42 31.84
CA GLU A 127 24.74 -4.88 33.09
C GLU A 127 24.23 -6.32 32.99
N THR A 128 23.74 -6.74 31.81
CA THR A 128 23.28 -8.12 31.58
C THR A 128 24.46 -9.11 31.52
N GLU A 129 25.56 -8.71 30.89
CA GLU A 129 26.80 -9.49 30.85
C GLU A 129 27.43 -9.62 32.24
N GLU A 130 27.48 -8.55 33.02
CA GLU A 130 27.97 -8.57 34.41
C GLU A 130 27.07 -9.42 35.32
N ALA A 131 25.74 -9.28 35.22
CA ALA A 131 24.81 -10.10 35.99
C ALA A 131 24.94 -11.59 35.64
N ARG A 132 25.19 -11.91 34.37
CA ARG A 132 25.45 -13.27 33.92
C ARG A 132 26.76 -13.80 34.48
N ALA A 133 27.84 -13.02 34.44
CA ALA A 133 29.12 -13.40 35.02
C ALA A 133 29.01 -13.65 36.53
N TYR A 134 28.30 -12.78 37.25
CA TYR A 134 28.04 -12.95 38.69
C TYR A 134 27.22 -14.21 38.99
N GLN A 135 26.20 -14.51 38.17
CA GLN A 135 25.43 -15.74 38.31
C GLN A 135 26.31 -16.98 38.04
N GLU A 136 27.21 -16.92 37.07
CA GLU A 136 28.16 -18.00 36.77
C GLU A 136 29.17 -18.19 37.92
N GLU A 137 29.66 -17.10 38.53
CA GLU A 137 30.50 -17.15 39.73
C GLU A 137 29.77 -17.76 40.92
N ILE A 138 28.52 -17.36 41.20
CA ILE A 138 27.69 -17.97 42.24
C ILE A 138 27.50 -19.46 41.97
N THR A 139 27.20 -19.82 40.72
CA THR A 139 27.02 -21.22 40.30
C THR A 139 28.31 -22.01 40.54
N GLN A 140 29.47 -21.43 40.27
CA GLN A 140 30.76 -22.07 40.48
C GLN A 140 31.12 -22.23 41.96
N LEU A 141 30.78 -21.22 42.80
CA LEU A 141 30.96 -21.29 44.25
C LEU A 141 30.04 -22.34 44.88
N LEU A 142 28.77 -22.41 44.45
CA LEU A 142 27.81 -23.42 44.90
C LEU A 142 28.29 -24.82 44.53
N LYS A 143 28.70 -25.05 43.27
CA LYS A 143 29.28 -26.34 42.83
C LYS A 143 30.54 -26.74 43.59
N GLY A 144 31.29 -25.78 44.13
CA GLY A 144 32.50 -26.04 44.93
C GLY A 144 32.23 -26.39 46.39
N GLN A 145 31.04 -26.07 46.93
CA GLN A 145 30.67 -26.30 48.33
C GLN A 145 29.69 -27.45 48.55
N ILE A 146 28.94 -27.86 47.52
CA ILE A 146 27.92 -28.91 47.62
C ILE A 146 28.60 -30.27 47.42
N SER A 147 28.26 -31.27 48.25
CA SER A 147 28.77 -32.63 48.08
C SER A 147 27.91 -33.42 47.09
N ASN A 148 28.44 -34.49 46.49
CA ASN A 148 27.68 -35.31 45.53
C ASN A 148 26.37 -35.88 46.11
N GLN A 149 26.26 -36.06 47.44
CA GLN A 149 25.03 -36.51 48.09
C GLN A 149 23.98 -35.40 48.16
N ASP A 150 24.41 -34.16 48.41
CA ASP A 150 23.53 -32.99 48.42
C ASP A 150 23.05 -32.65 46.99
N GLU A 151 23.86 -32.94 45.96
CA GLU A 151 23.43 -32.82 44.55
C GLU A 151 22.33 -33.84 44.19
N GLU A 152 22.44 -35.09 44.65
CA GLU A 152 21.40 -36.11 44.46
C GLU A 152 20.08 -35.72 45.16
N GLU A 153 20.14 -35.18 46.39
CA GLU A 153 18.94 -34.72 47.11
C GLU A 153 18.23 -33.54 46.39
N VAL A 154 19.00 -32.61 45.81
CA VAL A 154 18.46 -31.48 45.04
C VAL A 154 17.82 -31.95 43.73
N GLU A 155 18.44 -32.92 43.03
CA GLU A 155 17.86 -33.52 41.81
C GLU A 155 16.53 -34.24 42.14
N ASP A 156 16.47 -35.01 43.22
CA ASP A 156 15.25 -35.67 43.71
C ASP A 156 14.14 -34.66 44.07
N GLU A 157 14.48 -33.49 44.62
CA GLU A 157 13.52 -32.40 44.88
C GLU A 157 13.04 -31.73 43.59
N LEU A 158 13.94 -31.53 42.63
CA LEU A 158 13.62 -31.00 41.30
C LEU A 158 12.64 -31.92 40.57
N GLU A 159 12.90 -33.24 40.54
CA GLU A 159 12.00 -34.22 39.94
C GLU A 159 10.60 -34.20 40.56
N LYS A 160 10.51 -34.04 41.90
CA LYS A 160 9.21 -33.90 42.60
C LYS A 160 8.46 -32.63 42.19
N LEU A 161 9.18 -31.51 42.00
CA LEU A 161 8.57 -30.25 41.54
C LEU A 161 8.15 -30.33 40.07
N GLU A 162 8.96 -30.96 39.21
CA GLU A 162 8.61 -31.20 37.82
C GLU A 162 7.36 -32.06 37.69
N LEU A 163 7.24 -33.13 38.51
CA LEU A 163 6.04 -33.95 38.60
C LEU A 163 4.82 -33.17 39.10
N GLN A 164 4.99 -32.20 40.00
CA GLN A 164 3.89 -31.34 40.47
C GLN A 164 3.42 -30.35 39.39
N VAL A 165 4.35 -29.73 38.66
CA VAL A 165 4.05 -28.80 37.57
C VAL A 165 3.41 -29.54 36.39
N THR A 166 3.93 -30.71 36.03
CA THR A 166 3.38 -31.54 34.94
C THR A 166 2.05 -32.20 35.32
N ASN A 167 1.86 -32.64 36.56
CA ASN A 167 0.55 -33.13 37.02
C ASN A 167 -0.50 -32.01 37.19
N GLY A 168 -0.06 -30.75 37.35
CA GLY A 168 -0.92 -29.56 37.35
C GLY A 168 -1.43 -29.14 35.96
N VAL A 169 -0.80 -29.63 34.89
CA VAL A 169 -1.24 -29.39 33.52
C VAL A 169 -1.46 -30.73 32.79
N LYS A 170 -2.55 -31.42 33.14
CA LYS A 170 -3.24 -32.26 32.16
C LYS A 170 -3.85 -31.34 31.11
N LEU A 171 -3.08 -31.00 30.07
CA LEU A 171 -3.67 -30.46 28.85
C LEU A 171 -4.69 -31.50 28.35
N PRO A 172 -5.98 -31.15 28.21
CA PRO A 172 -6.92 -32.05 27.56
C PRO A 172 -6.41 -32.30 26.14
N SER A 173 -6.54 -33.55 25.67
CA SER A 173 -6.28 -33.88 24.28
C SER A 173 -7.02 -32.87 23.40
N ALA A 174 -6.28 -32.14 22.57
CA ALA A 174 -6.86 -31.19 21.63
C ALA A 174 -7.94 -31.91 20.82
N PRO A 175 -9.17 -31.38 20.74
CA PRO A 175 -10.23 -32.04 20.00
C PRO A 175 -9.82 -32.14 18.53
N THR A 176 -9.64 -33.36 18.03
CA THR A 176 -9.53 -33.66 16.60
C THR A 176 -10.89 -33.44 15.95
N THR A 177 -11.29 -32.18 15.82
CA THR A 177 -12.44 -31.82 14.99
C THR A 177 -11.86 -31.60 13.60
N THR A 178 -11.99 -32.62 12.75
CA THR A 178 -11.76 -32.51 11.31
C THR A 178 -12.66 -31.41 10.78
N LEU A 179 -12.08 -30.23 10.54
CA LEU A 179 -12.74 -29.18 9.75
C LEU A 179 -12.87 -29.75 8.34
N GLU A 180 -14.11 -30.01 7.95
CA GLU A 180 -14.47 -30.42 6.59
C GLU A 180 -14.04 -29.28 5.65
N ASN A 181 -12.90 -29.50 5.00
CA ASN A 181 -12.43 -28.64 3.91
C ASN A 181 -13.34 -28.89 2.69
N GLU A 182 -14.41 -28.10 2.56
CA GLU A 182 -15.06 -27.90 1.27
C GLU A 182 -14.14 -27.05 0.37
N VAL A 183 -13.09 -27.68 -0.17
CA VAL A 183 -12.35 -27.16 -1.32
C VAL A 183 -11.86 -28.31 -2.21
N GLU A 184 -12.81 -29.01 -2.82
CA GLU A 184 -12.55 -29.85 -4.00
C GLU A 184 -13.59 -29.58 -5.09
N GLN A 185 -13.46 -28.42 -5.72
CA GLN A 185 -13.88 -28.23 -7.12
C GLN A 185 -12.78 -27.48 -7.88
N ALA A 186 -11.65 -28.17 -8.10
CA ALA A 186 -10.71 -27.83 -9.18
C ALA A 186 -9.67 -28.94 -9.34
N GLN A 187 -10.08 -30.10 -9.85
CA GLN A 187 -9.16 -31.02 -10.51
C GLN A 187 -9.76 -31.39 -11.86
N GLU A 188 -9.12 -30.94 -12.95
CA GLU A 188 -8.55 -31.82 -13.98
C GLU A 188 -8.12 -31.01 -15.21
N ALA A 189 -6.82 -30.75 -15.30
CA ALA A 189 -6.11 -30.70 -16.58
C ALA A 189 -4.64 -31.04 -16.31
N GLU A 190 -4.25 -32.27 -16.63
CA GLU A 190 -2.88 -32.78 -16.61
C GLU A 190 -1.89 -31.91 -17.40
N PRO A 191 -0.59 -31.97 -17.06
CA PRO A 191 0.42 -32.03 -18.10
C PRO A 191 1.20 -33.34 -18.02
N ALA A 192 1.08 -34.11 -19.10
CA ALA A 192 1.81 -35.33 -19.36
C ALA A 192 3.34 -35.10 -19.42
N ARG A 193 4.06 -36.05 -18.81
CA ARG A 193 5.51 -36.28 -18.93
C ARG A 193 5.97 -36.39 -20.39
N ALA A 194 7.10 -35.77 -20.72
CA ALA A 194 8.03 -36.25 -21.75
C ALA A 194 9.48 -35.82 -21.42
N PRO A 195 10.51 -36.58 -21.87
CA PRO A 195 11.72 -36.84 -21.08
C PRO A 195 12.94 -35.96 -21.42
N ALA A 196 13.89 -35.98 -20.48
CA ALA A 196 15.21 -35.38 -20.53
C ALA A 196 15.98 -35.68 -21.84
N ARG A 197 16.55 -34.63 -22.44
CA ARG A 197 17.60 -34.74 -23.46
C ARG A 197 18.91 -34.17 -22.93
N VAL A 198 19.93 -34.96 -23.25
CA VAL A 198 21.33 -34.96 -22.83
C VAL A 198 22.04 -33.63 -23.16
N ARG A 199 22.90 -33.21 -22.24
CA ARG A 199 23.85 -32.09 -22.40
C ARG A 199 24.93 -32.48 -23.39
N GLU A 200 25.15 -31.68 -24.44
CA GLU A 200 26.35 -31.76 -25.26
C GLU A 200 27.51 -31.00 -24.57
N PRO A 201 28.76 -31.50 -24.63
CA PRO A 201 29.91 -30.82 -24.06
C PRO A 201 30.44 -29.72 -24.98
N ILE A 202 30.89 -28.67 -24.33
CA ILE A 202 31.66 -27.53 -24.84
C ILE A 202 32.96 -28.05 -25.47
N ALA A 203 33.31 -27.56 -26.66
CA ALA A 203 34.65 -27.66 -27.23
C ALA A 203 35.19 -26.25 -27.53
N GLU A 204 36.47 -26.07 -27.21
CA GLU A 204 37.35 -24.94 -27.54
C GLU A 204 37.39 -24.60 -29.05
#